data_AF-A0A8M6YWW1-F1
#
_entry.id   AF-A0A8M6YWW1-F1
#
_cell.length_a   1.000
_cell.length_b   1.000
_cell.length_c   1.000
_cell.angle_alpha   90.00
_cell.angle_beta   90.00
_cell.angle_gamma   90.00
#
_symmetry.space_group_name_H-M   'P 1'
#
loop_
_entity.id
_entity.type
_entity.pdbx_description
1 polymer ?
#
loop_
_entity_poly.entity_id
_entity_poly.type
_entity_poly.pdbx_seq_one_letter_code
_entity_poly.pdbx_strand_id
1 'polypeptide(L)'
;MSGEWPLMDETLLMGSSEEERQEELWERVEGVRHKLTRILNPAKLTPYLRQCKVIDEHDEDEVLNSSQYPLRISRAGRLLDILRGRGERGLQAFMESLEFYHPEQFTQLTGQQPTQRCSIMLDEEGPEGLTQFLLLEVRKLREQLRSSRVCERRLSQRCRVAEEERSRAERRAQELRQDRIQLERLRQDWESGSRELGLLKERHLEQAVKYSRALEEQSRAASRERELLTEVEQLRKRLVEVEKRSDTDSAPSLPLHTGAEVIDSAIAALEDTHTERNRAQSSGNEVSVSVCLMLCVWDVVCMFGLMSCVCVCVMLCLCLMLYVFV
;
A
#
# COMPACT_ATOMS: atom_id res chain seq x y z
N MET A 1 -6.62 67.83 88.99
CA MET A 1 -7.95 67.37 88.52
C MET A 1 -8.27 68.30 87.35
N SER A 2 -8.30 67.91 86.09
CA SER A 2 -8.67 66.64 85.47
C SER A 2 -7.89 66.47 84.16
N GLY A 3 -7.59 65.22 83.83
CA GLY A 3 -6.55 64.85 82.87
C GLY A 3 -6.90 65.07 81.40
N GLU A 4 -5.85 65.37 80.63
CA GLU A 4 -5.78 65.18 79.19
C GLU A 4 -5.70 63.68 78.89
N TRP A 5 -6.64 63.17 78.11
CA TRP A 5 -6.53 61.85 77.49
C TRP A 5 -5.67 61.99 76.23
N PRO A 6 -4.67 61.11 76.01
CA PRO A 6 -3.88 61.14 74.79
C PRO A 6 -4.74 60.65 73.61
N LEU A 7 -4.86 61.48 72.56
CA LEU A 7 -5.35 61.05 71.25
C LEU A 7 -4.36 60.03 70.66
N MET A 8 -4.65 58.74 70.84
CA MET A 8 -4.00 57.66 70.10
C MET A 8 -4.80 57.37 68.82
N ASP A 9 -4.24 57.83 67.70
CA ASP A 9 -4.07 57.09 66.45
C ASP A 9 -5.29 56.46 65.76
N GLU A 10 -6.14 57.29 65.15
CA GLU A 10 -7.10 56.83 64.13
C GLU A 10 -6.44 56.47 62.77
N THR A 11 -5.16 56.80 62.58
CA THR A 11 -4.48 56.62 61.28
C THR A 11 -3.98 55.18 61.11
N LEU A 12 -3.51 54.54 62.18
CA LEU A 12 -3.11 53.12 62.16
C LEU A 12 -4.28 52.16 61.94
N LEU A 13 -5.49 52.49 62.39
CA LEU A 13 -6.68 51.63 62.24
C LEU A 13 -7.24 51.62 60.81
N MET A 14 -7.01 52.68 60.02
CA MET A 14 -7.44 52.73 58.63
C MET A 14 -6.51 51.95 57.70
N GLY A 15 -5.20 51.98 57.97
CA GLY A 15 -4.19 51.29 57.15
C GLY A 15 -4.33 49.76 57.17
N SER A 16 -4.70 49.17 58.31
CA SER A 16 -4.90 47.71 58.40
C SER A 16 -6.05 47.22 57.52
N SER A 17 -7.09 48.03 57.32
CA SER A 17 -8.23 47.64 56.48
C SER A 17 -7.88 47.59 54.99
N GLU A 18 -7.00 48.46 54.51
CA GLU A 18 -6.61 48.47 53.09
C GLU A 18 -5.66 47.31 52.77
N GLU A 19 -4.68 47.05 53.64
CA GLU A 19 -3.76 45.91 53.51
C GLU A 19 -4.51 44.57 53.56
N GLU A 20 -5.48 44.41 54.47
CA GLU A 20 -6.33 43.21 54.55
C GLU A 20 -7.11 42.98 53.24
N ARG A 21 -7.68 44.05 52.67
CA ARG A 21 -8.42 43.95 51.40
C ARG A 21 -7.52 43.60 50.22
N GLN A 22 -6.26 44.03 50.24
CA GLN A 22 -5.27 43.69 49.21
C GLN A 22 -4.89 42.22 49.29
N GLU A 23 -4.63 41.69 50.49
CA GLU A 23 -4.30 40.27 50.66
C GLU A 23 -5.49 39.39 50.25
N GLU A 24 -6.72 39.75 50.62
CA GLU A 24 -7.93 39.03 50.18
C GLU A 24 -8.05 38.95 48.65
N LEU A 25 -7.69 40.01 47.93
CA LEU A 25 -7.72 40.02 46.47
C LEU A 25 -6.60 39.16 45.88
N TRP A 26 -5.40 39.19 46.44
CA TRP A 26 -4.33 38.27 46.05
C TRP A 26 -4.70 36.81 46.33
N GLU A 27 -5.37 36.51 47.44
CA GLU A 27 -5.89 35.17 47.73
C GLU A 27 -6.90 34.71 46.68
N ARG A 28 -7.79 35.60 46.22
CA ARG A 28 -8.73 35.29 45.12
C ARG A 28 -7.99 35.02 43.82
N VAL A 29 -6.98 35.83 43.48
CA VAL A 29 -6.13 35.63 42.30
C VAL A 29 -5.40 34.29 42.39
N GLU A 30 -4.86 33.94 43.56
CA GLU A 30 -4.17 32.67 43.80
C GLU A 30 -5.15 31.48 43.68
N GLY A 31 -6.37 31.62 44.21
CA GLY A 31 -7.43 30.61 44.11
C GLY A 31 -7.83 30.27 42.67
N VAL A 32 -7.70 31.21 41.72
CA VAL A 32 -7.95 30.97 40.29
C VAL A 32 -6.68 30.97 39.43
N ARG A 33 -5.50 30.92 40.04
CA ARG A 33 -4.20 30.98 39.35
C ARG A 33 -4.08 29.98 38.22
N HIS A 34 -4.60 28.77 38.40
CA HIS A 34 -4.58 27.73 37.38
C HIS A 34 -5.36 28.12 36.10
N LYS A 35 -6.43 28.92 36.23
CA LYS A 35 -7.22 29.41 35.09
C LYS A 35 -6.51 30.58 34.43
N LEU A 36 -6.04 31.52 35.25
CA LEU A 36 -5.33 32.71 34.78
C LEU A 36 -4.08 32.33 33.97
N THR A 37 -3.20 31.50 34.52
CA THR A 37 -1.95 31.09 33.83
C THR A 37 -2.16 30.40 32.48
N ARG A 38 -3.34 29.81 32.24
CA ARG A 38 -3.69 29.20 30.94
C ARG A 38 -4.14 30.22 29.90
N ILE A 39 -4.80 31.28 30.34
CA ILE A 39 -5.42 32.31 29.48
C ILE A 39 -4.43 33.43 29.20
N LEU A 40 -3.68 33.86 30.23
CA LEU A 40 -2.79 35.00 30.16
C LEU A 40 -1.64 34.76 29.18
N ASN A 41 -1.32 35.79 28.42
CA ASN A 41 -0.11 35.85 27.59
C ASN A 41 0.85 36.90 28.16
N PRO A 42 1.93 36.49 28.86
CA PRO A 42 2.88 37.41 29.47
C PRO A 42 3.46 38.45 28.49
N ALA A 43 3.66 38.08 27.22
CA ALA A 43 4.18 38.98 26.19
C ALA A 43 3.22 40.12 25.80
N LYS A 44 1.95 40.05 26.20
CA LYS A 44 0.97 41.14 26.07
C LYS A 44 0.93 42.04 27.30
N LEU A 45 1.11 41.47 28.50
CA LEU A 45 0.97 42.19 29.75
C LEU A 45 2.24 42.96 30.14
N THR A 46 3.41 42.36 29.91
CA THR A 46 4.71 42.91 30.34
C THR A 46 4.97 44.36 29.88
N PRO A 47 4.65 44.78 28.63
CA PRO A 47 4.87 46.17 28.23
C PRO A 47 4.02 47.17 29.03
N TYR A 48 2.77 46.80 29.35
CA TYR A 48 1.88 47.63 30.16
C TYR A 48 2.41 47.74 31.60
N LEU A 49 2.78 46.61 32.20
CA LEU A 49 3.28 46.55 33.58
C LEU A 49 4.62 47.30 33.74
N ARG A 50 5.46 47.28 32.70
CA ARG A 50 6.71 48.06 32.65
C ARG A 50 6.44 49.56 32.57
N GLN A 51 5.47 49.97 31.75
CA GLN A 51 5.05 51.37 31.63
C GLN A 51 4.43 51.90 32.95
N CYS A 52 3.79 51.03 33.72
CA CYS A 52 3.32 51.34 35.09
C CYS A 52 4.44 51.34 36.16
N LYS A 53 5.70 51.08 35.76
CA LYS A 53 6.89 50.98 36.62
C LYS A 53 6.75 49.97 37.76
N VAL A 54 6.00 48.90 37.51
CA VAL A 54 5.78 47.81 38.49
C VAL A 54 6.77 46.69 38.30
N ILE A 55 7.17 46.46 37.04
CA ILE A 55 8.26 45.58 36.66
C ILE A 55 9.30 46.38 35.88
N ASP A 56 10.54 45.93 35.88
CA ASP A 56 11.61 46.54 35.08
C ASP A 56 11.90 45.74 33.79
N GLU A 57 12.87 46.19 33.00
CA GLU A 57 13.30 45.51 31.77
C GLU A 57 13.91 44.14 32.06
N HIS A 58 14.52 43.94 33.24
CA HIS A 58 15.10 42.67 33.63
C HIS A 58 14.03 41.63 33.96
N ASP A 59 13.00 42.02 34.72
CA ASP A 59 11.83 41.21 35.01
C ASP A 59 11.11 40.80 33.72
N GLU A 60 10.94 41.72 32.76
CA GLU A 60 10.34 41.42 31.46
C GLU A 60 11.17 40.37 30.69
N ASP A 61 12.49 40.55 30.61
CA ASP A 61 13.38 39.58 29.96
C ASP A 61 13.37 38.21 30.67
N GLU A 62 13.36 38.20 32.00
CA GLU A 62 13.29 36.98 32.80
C GLU A 62 12.00 36.20 32.49
N VAL A 63 10.86 36.88 32.41
CA VAL A 63 9.56 36.26 32.12
C VAL A 63 9.47 35.77 30.68
N LEU A 64 10.04 36.51 29.71
CA LEU A 64 9.86 36.21 28.28
C LEU A 64 10.93 35.28 27.70
N ASN A 65 12.18 35.40 28.15
CA ASN A 65 13.34 34.80 27.49
C ASN A 65 14.11 33.81 28.36
N SER A 66 13.84 33.73 29.68
CA SER A 66 14.49 32.74 30.54
C SER A 66 14.23 31.30 30.11
N SER A 67 15.29 30.48 30.08
CA SER A 67 15.20 29.04 29.83
C SER A 67 14.50 28.27 30.95
N GLN A 68 14.33 28.89 32.13
CA GLN A 68 13.65 28.27 33.27
C GLN A 68 12.14 28.10 33.03
N TYR A 69 11.56 28.89 32.12
CA TYR A 69 10.12 28.91 31.85
C TYR A 69 9.82 28.65 30.37
N PRO A 70 9.98 27.40 29.88
CA PRO A 70 9.80 27.08 28.46
C PRO A 70 8.33 27.21 28.01
N LEU A 71 7.39 26.99 28.94
CA LEU A 71 5.97 27.01 28.66
C LEU A 71 5.37 28.38 29.01
N ARG A 72 4.44 28.86 28.18
CA ARG A 72 3.67 30.10 28.44
C ARG A 72 3.00 30.09 29.83
N ILE A 73 2.50 28.93 30.26
CA ILE A 73 1.86 28.77 31.57
C ILE A 73 2.86 29.04 32.70
N SER A 74 4.07 28.51 32.60
CA SER A 74 5.14 28.75 33.58
C SER A 74 5.57 30.21 33.60
N ARG A 75 5.68 30.86 32.43
CA ARG A 75 5.98 32.30 32.33
C ARG A 75 4.89 33.17 32.98
N ALA A 76 3.62 32.81 32.76
CA ALA A 76 2.50 33.49 33.41
C ALA A 76 2.51 33.27 34.93
N GLY A 77 2.88 32.07 35.38
CA GLY A 77 3.08 31.76 36.79
C GLY A 77 4.15 32.66 37.41
N ARG A 78 5.32 32.78 36.76
CA ARG A 78 6.43 33.63 37.21
C ARG A 78 6.04 35.10 37.24
N LEU A 79 5.35 35.60 36.21
CA LEU A 79 4.89 36.99 36.18
C LEU A 79 3.99 37.32 37.39
N LEU A 80 3.08 36.41 37.75
CA LEU A 80 2.24 36.59 38.94
C LEU A 80 3.05 36.61 40.24
N ASP A 81 4.08 35.78 40.36
CA ASP A 81 4.97 35.78 41.55
C ASP A 81 5.74 37.10 41.69
N ILE A 82 6.26 37.63 40.57
CA ILE A 82 6.92 38.93 40.55
C ILE A 82 5.95 40.02 41.01
N LEU A 83 4.74 40.06 40.45
CA LEU A 83 3.73 41.05 40.80
C LEU A 83 3.29 40.96 42.26
N ARG A 84 3.15 39.74 42.82
CA ARG A 84 2.87 39.54 44.24
C ARG A 84 3.97 40.14 45.12
N GLY A 85 5.24 40.00 44.72
CA GLY A 85 6.38 40.60 45.41
C GLY A 85 6.40 42.15 45.38
N ARG A 86 5.61 42.79 44.52
CA ARG A 86 5.50 44.26 44.42
C ARG A 86 4.37 44.85 45.30
N GLY A 87 3.64 44.00 46.03
CA GLY A 87 2.59 44.43 46.98
C GLY A 87 1.36 45.06 46.31
N GLU A 88 0.81 46.10 46.92
CA GLU A 88 -0.39 46.81 46.46
C GLU A 88 -0.26 47.30 45.02
N ARG A 89 0.86 47.96 44.70
CA ARG A 89 1.12 48.50 43.36
C ARG A 89 1.16 47.39 42.31
N GLY A 90 1.68 46.22 42.70
CA GLY A 90 1.64 44.99 41.92
C GLY A 90 0.24 44.52 41.60
N LEU A 91 -0.61 44.46 42.64
CA LEU A 91 -2.00 44.05 42.53
C LEU A 91 -2.79 45.01 41.64
N GLN A 92 -2.71 46.31 41.91
CA GLN A 92 -3.47 47.32 41.17
C GLN A 92 -3.11 47.30 39.68
N ALA A 93 -1.81 47.27 39.33
CA ALA A 93 -1.39 47.18 37.93
C ALA A 93 -1.81 45.87 37.27
N PHE A 94 -1.79 44.75 38.02
CA PHE A 94 -2.31 43.49 37.52
C PHE A 94 -3.81 43.61 37.19
N MET A 95 -4.62 44.16 38.10
CA MET A 95 -6.06 44.32 37.93
C MET A 95 -6.39 45.25 36.75
N GLU A 96 -5.70 46.38 36.60
CA GLU A 96 -5.86 47.26 35.43
C GLU A 96 -5.46 46.56 34.12
N SER A 97 -4.34 45.82 34.12
CA SER A 97 -3.91 45.05 32.94
C SER A 97 -4.92 43.95 32.58
N LEU A 98 -5.50 43.30 33.58
CA LEU A 98 -6.50 42.26 33.38
C LEU A 98 -7.81 42.86 32.85
N GLU A 99 -8.23 44.00 33.40
CA GLU A 99 -9.40 44.75 32.93
C GLU A 99 -9.25 45.16 31.46
N PHE A 100 -8.03 45.59 31.06
CA PHE A 100 -7.72 46.04 29.71
C PHE A 100 -7.65 44.90 28.68
N TYR A 101 -6.90 43.83 28.98
CA TYR A 101 -6.66 42.74 28.02
C TYR A 101 -7.67 41.59 28.10
N HIS A 102 -8.30 41.40 29.26
CA HIS A 102 -9.05 40.21 29.65
C HIS A 102 -10.29 40.58 30.52
N PRO A 103 -11.22 41.40 29.98
CA PRO A 103 -12.34 41.97 30.75
C PRO A 103 -13.25 40.91 31.37
N GLU A 104 -13.42 39.76 30.71
CA GLU A 104 -14.20 38.63 31.24
C GLU A 104 -13.58 38.06 32.51
N GLN A 105 -12.25 37.92 32.55
CA GLN A 105 -11.53 37.36 33.70
C GLN A 105 -11.52 38.36 34.87
N PHE A 106 -11.40 39.65 34.58
CA PHE A 106 -11.56 40.71 35.57
C PHE A 106 -12.94 40.65 36.23
N THR A 107 -14.00 40.57 35.42
CA THR A 107 -15.38 40.50 35.90
C THR A 107 -15.62 39.26 36.76
N GLN A 108 -15.03 38.12 36.40
CA GLN A 108 -15.13 36.89 37.20
C GLN A 108 -14.42 36.98 38.55
N LEU A 109 -13.31 37.73 38.64
CA LEU A 109 -12.54 37.89 39.86
C LEU A 109 -13.15 38.90 40.84
N THR A 110 -13.63 40.04 40.31
CA THR A 110 -14.08 41.17 41.11
C THR A 110 -15.59 41.24 41.27
N GLY A 111 -16.34 40.64 40.33
CA GLY A 111 -17.78 40.85 40.19
C GLY A 111 -18.16 42.24 39.65
N GLN A 112 -17.17 43.07 39.29
CA GLN A 112 -17.36 44.44 38.84
C GLN A 112 -17.29 44.53 37.32
N GLN A 113 -17.96 45.55 36.76
CA GLN A 113 -17.88 45.84 35.33
C GLN A 113 -16.54 46.49 34.98
N PRO A 114 -15.90 46.07 33.88
CA PRO A 114 -14.63 46.63 33.45
C PRO A 114 -14.82 48.08 33.00
N THR A 115 -14.23 49.02 33.73
CA THR A 115 -14.17 50.45 33.41
C THR A 115 -13.01 50.78 32.46
N GLN A 116 -12.04 49.87 32.31
CA GLN A 116 -10.83 50.02 31.49
C GLN A 116 -10.00 51.23 31.92
N ARG A 117 -9.78 51.36 33.23
CA ARG A 117 -8.96 52.45 33.78
C ARG A 117 -7.48 52.10 33.63
N CYS A 118 -6.70 53.10 33.24
CA CYS A 118 -5.23 53.02 33.23
C CYS A 118 -4.69 54.07 34.20
N SER A 119 -5.14 54.04 35.46
CA SER A 119 -4.81 55.09 36.43
C SER A 119 -3.31 55.14 36.70
N ILE A 120 -2.66 54.00 36.88
CA ILE A 120 -1.22 53.97 37.19
C ILE A 120 -0.40 54.52 36.02
N MET A 121 -0.75 54.15 34.78
CA MET A 121 -0.04 54.67 33.61
C MET A 121 -0.28 56.17 33.43
N LEU A 122 -1.51 56.65 33.68
CA LEU A 122 -1.82 58.08 33.64
C LEU A 122 -1.04 58.86 34.69
N ASP A 123 -0.89 58.32 35.90
CA ASP A 123 -0.16 58.94 36.99
C ASP A 123 1.36 58.96 36.71
N GLU A 124 1.92 57.89 36.14
CA GLU A 124 3.36 57.73 35.95
C GLU A 124 3.91 58.38 34.67
N GLU A 125 3.11 58.44 33.61
CA GLU A 125 3.55 58.82 32.26
C GLU A 125 2.70 59.93 31.64
N GLY A 126 1.58 60.29 32.28
CA GLY A 126 0.65 61.30 31.80
C GLY A 126 -0.26 60.84 30.66
N PRO A 127 -1.21 61.69 30.24
CA PRO A 127 -2.13 61.39 29.14
C PRO A 127 -1.39 61.25 27.79
N GLU A 128 -0.31 62.01 27.57
CA GLU A 128 0.53 61.88 26.39
C GLU A 128 1.24 60.52 26.36
N GLY A 129 1.77 60.05 27.49
CA GLY A 129 2.43 58.75 27.63
C GLY A 129 1.46 57.59 27.35
N LEU A 130 0.27 57.62 27.95
CA LEU A 130 -0.78 56.63 27.67
C LEU A 130 -1.17 56.62 26.17
N THR A 131 -1.31 57.80 25.56
CA THR A 131 -1.65 57.92 24.13
C THR A 131 -0.57 57.30 23.25
N GLN A 132 0.71 57.58 23.54
CA GLN A 132 1.84 57.01 22.81
C GLN A 132 1.91 55.49 22.98
N PHE A 133 1.71 54.98 24.19
CA PHE A 133 1.66 53.56 24.48
C PHE A 133 0.56 52.86 23.65
N LEU A 134 -0.66 53.39 23.66
CA LEU A 134 -1.79 52.84 22.90
C LEU A 134 -1.54 52.89 21.39
N LEU A 135 -0.94 53.96 20.86
CA LEU A 135 -0.57 54.05 19.44
C LEU A 135 0.46 52.98 19.04
N LEU A 136 1.47 52.74 19.88
CA LEU A 136 2.47 51.70 19.66
C LEU A 136 1.84 50.30 19.70
N GLU A 137 0.95 50.03 20.67
CA GLU A 137 0.30 48.73 20.78
C GLU A 137 -0.66 48.49 19.60
N VAL A 138 -1.42 49.49 19.16
CA VAL A 138 -2.26 49.39 17.94
C VAL A 138 -1.40 49.14 16.69
N ARG A 139 -0.24 49.79 16.57
CA ARG A 139 0.70 49.56 15.46
C ARG A 139 1.22 48.12 15.48
N LYS A 140 1.65 47.62 16.64
CA LYS A 140 2.10 46.24 16.85
C LYS A 140 1.01 45.22 16.50
N LEU A 141 -0.24 45.45 16.94
CA LEU A 141 -1.37 44.58 16.62
C LEU A 141 -1.67 44.55 15.11
N ARG A 142 -1.57 45.71 14.42
CA ARG A 142 -1.71 45.79 12.96
C ARG A 142 -0.61 45.02 12.22
N GLU A 143 0.64 45.11 12.70
CA GLU A 143 1.78 44.33 12.18
C GLU A 143 1.53 42.82 12.35
N GLN A 144 1.13 42.40 13.55
CA GLN A 144 0.80 41.00 13.85
C GLN A 144 -0.37 40.46 13.01
N LEU A 145 -1.39 41.28 12.77
CA LEU A 145 -2.50 40.90 11.88
C LEU A 145 -2.02 40.73 10.43
N ARG A 146 -1.13 41.62 9.94
CA ARG A 146 -0.54 41.49 8.60
C ARG A 146 0.32 40.23 8.49
N SER A 147 1.18 39.94 9.47
CA SER A 147 2.03 38.74 9.46
C SER A 147 1.20 37.46 9.57
N SER A 148 0.16 37.45 10.41
CA SER A 148 -0.80 36.35 10.51
C SER A 148 -1.49 36.06 9.17
N ARG A 149 -1.98 37.09 8.47
CA ARG A 149 -2.60 36.94 7.12
C ARG A 149 -1.62 36.45 6.05
N VAL A 150 -0.32 36.75 6.17
CA VAL A 150 0.70 36.21 5.26
C VAL A 150 0.95 34.73 5.58
N CYS A 151 1.05 34.38 6.86
CA CYS A 151 1.20 33.00 7.31
C CYS A 151 0.00 32.14 6.89
N GLU A 152 -1.23 32.63 7.10
CA GLU A 152 -2.48 31.99 6.68
C GLU A 152 -2.47 31.69 5.18
N ARG A 153 -2.18 32.70 4.33
CA ARG A 153 -2.08 32.50 2.88
C ARG A 153 -1.05 31.45 2.49
N ARG A 154 0.11 31.45 3.13
CA ARG A 154 1.15 30.43 2.89
C ARG A 154 0.70 29.04 3.33
N LEU A 155 0.01 28.91 4.47
CA LEU A 155 -0.53 27.64 4.95
C LEU A 155 -1.63 27.13 4.01
N SER A 156 -2.58 27.98 3.60
CA SER A 156 -3.63 27.61 2.63
C SER A 156 -3.05 27.13 1.31
N GLN A 157 -1.99 27.78 0.80
CA GLN A 157 -1.30 27.32 -0.40
C GLN A 157 -0.67 25.94 -0.20
N ARG A 158 -0.01 25.70 0.94
CA ARG A 158 0.57 24.38 1.27
C ARG A 158 -0.50 23.30 1.42
N CYS A 159 -1.63 23.61 2.04
CA CYS A 159 -2.77 22.69 2.16
C CYS A 159 -3.30 22.30 0.77
N ARG A 160 -3.49 23.28 -0.13
CA ARG A 160 -3.95 23.02 -1.51
C ARG A 160 -3.00 22.08 -2.26
N VAL A 161 -1.69 22.32 -2.19
CA VAL A 161 -0.68 21.46 -2.82
C VAL A 161 -0.72 20.04 -2.24
N ALA A 162 -0.80 19.91 -0.90
CA ALA A 162 -0.89 18.61 -0.24
C ALA A 162 -2.17 17.85 -0.60
N GLU A 163 -3.30 18.54 -0.75
CA GLU A 163 -4.57 17.97 -1.22
C GLU A 163 -4.48 17.51 -2.68
N GLU A 164 -3.84 18.28 -3.56
CA GLU A 164 -3.59 17.88 -4.94
C GLU A 164 -2.71 16.63 -5.02
N GLU A 165 -1.62 16.56 -4.24
CA GLU A 165 -0.74 15.38 -4.15
C GLU A 165 -1.48 14.15 -3.62
N ARG A 166 -2.27 14.32 -2.56
CA ARG A 166 -3.14 13.27 -2.02
C ARG A 166 -4.11 12.74 -3.09
N SER A 167 -4.78 13.62 -3.82
CA SER A 167 -5.72 13.23 -4.88
C SER A 167 -5.05 12.47 -6.05
N ARG A 168 -3.78 12.79 -6.35
CA ARG A 168 -2.98 12.08 -7.36
C ARG A 168 -2.58 10.68 -6.86
N ALA A 169 -2.17 10.58 -5.59
CA ALA A 169 -1.83 9.30 -4.97
C ALA A 169 -3.05 8.38 -4.87
N GLU A 170 -4.22 8.91 -4.51
CA GLU A 170 -5.48 8.15 -4.45
C GLU A 170 -5.90 7.61 -5.82
N ARG A 171 -5.77 8.40 -6.90
CA ARG A 171 -6.03 7.93 -8.27
C ARG A 171 -5.09 6.81 -8.69
N ARG A 172 -3.78 6.97 -8.49
CA ARG A 172 -2.79 5.91 -8.76
C ARG A 172 -3.07 4.64 -7.97
N ALA A 173 -3.50 4.77 -6.72
CA ALA A 173 -3.88 3.61 -5.90
C ALA A 173 -5.12 2.89 -6.44
N GLN A 174 -6.09 3.62 -7.01
CA GLN A 174 -7.26 3.03 -7.67
C GLN A 174 -6.88 2.32 -8.97
N GLU A 175 -6.03 2.94 -9.81
CA GLU A 175 -5.49 2.34 -11.04
C GLU A 175 -4.76 1.02 -10.72
N LEU A 176 -3.83 1.03 -9.76
CA LEU A 176 -3.09 -0.17 -9.34
C LEU A 176 -4.01 -1.28 -8.79
N ARG A 177 -5.13 -0.93 -8.14
CA ARG A 177 -6.13 -1.91 -7.71
C ARG A 177 -6.84 -2.56 -8.90
N GLN A 178 -7.19 -1.77 -9.91
CA GLN A 178 -7.80 -2.28 -11.14
C GLN A 178 -6.84 -3.19 -11.90
N ASP A 179 -5.58 -2.77 -12.05
CA ASP A 179 -4.53 -3.56 -12.68
C ASP A 179 -4.31 -4.89 -11.96
N ARG A 180 -4.30 -4.88 -10.62
CA ARG A 180 -4.19 -6.10 -9.81
C ARG A 180 -5.34 -7.08 -10.07
N ILE A 181 -6.57 -6.59 -10.13
CA ILE A 181 -7.76 -7.42 -10.43
C ILE A 181 -7.65 -8.01 -11.85
N GLN A 182 -7.19 -7.22 -12.82
CA GLN A 182 -6.97 -7.71 -14.19
C GLN A 182 -5.88 -8.78 -14.26
N LEU A 183 -4.77 -8.60 -13.55
CA LEU A 183 -3.69 -9.59 -13.46
C LEU A 183 -4.15 -10.88 -12.79
N GLU A 184 -4.93 -10.78 -11.71
CA GLU A 184 -5.50 -11.96 -11.04
C GLU A 184 -6.45 -12.73 -11.97
N ARG A 185 -7.27 -12.03 -12.77
CA ARG A 185 -8.12 -12.66 -13.79
C ARG A 185 -7.30 -13.34 -14.89
N LEU A 186 -6.32 -12.65 -15.48
CA LEU A 186 -5.45 -13.23 -16.53
C LEU A 186 -4.69 -14.44 -16.01
N ARG A 187 -4.27 -14.43 -14.74
CA ARG A 187 -3.64 -15.57 -14.08
C ARG A 187 -4.60 -16.75 -13.97
N GLN A 188 -5.85 -16.53 -13.57
CA GLN A 188 -6.87 -17.59 -13.50
C GLN A 188 -7.15 -18.19 -14.89
N ASP A 189 -7.23 -17.35 -15.93
CA ASP A 189 -7.42 -17.78 -17.32
C ASP A 189 -6.21 -18.58 -17.83
N TRP A 190 -5.00 -18.22 -17.43
CA TRP A 190 -3.79 -18.99 -17.74
C TRP A 190 -3.77 -20.34 -16.98
N GLU A 191 -4.12 -20.35 -15.70
CA GLU A 191 -4.19 -21.57 -14.88
C GLU A 191 -5.30 -22.53 -15.35
N SER A 192 -6.42 -22.04 -15.90
CA SER A 192 -7.43 -22.89 -16.55
C SER A 192 -6.92 -23.46 -17.87
N GLY A 193 -6.38 -22.62 -18.76
CA GLY A 193 -5.82 -23.06 -20.04
C GLY A 193 -4.67 -24.07 -19.88
N SER A 194 -3.80 -23.88 -18.88
CA SER A 194 -2.72 -24.83 -18.59
C SER A 194 -3.24 -26.19 -18.11
N ARG A 195 -4.36 -26.23 -17.36
CA ARG A 195 -4.99 -27.49 -16.93
C ARG A 195 -5.63 -28.22 -18.11
N GLU A 196 -6.34 -27.50 -18.97
CA GLU A 196 -6.92 -28.08 -20.20
C GLU A 196 -5.85 -28.64 -21.13
N LEU A 197 -4.73 -27.93 -21.29
CA LEU A 197 -3.57 -28.41 -22.04
C LEU A 197 -2.98 -29.70 -21.42
N GLY A 198 -2.88 -29.77 -20.09
CA GLY A 198 -2.44 -30.96 -19.38
C GLY A 198 -3.34 -32.17 -19.67
N LEU A 199 -4.66 -32.00 -19.59
CA LEU A 199 -5.63 -33.05 -19.91
C LEU A 199 -5.56 -33.51 -21.38
N LEU A 200 -5.33 -32.58 -22.31
CA LEU A 200 -5.14 -32.91 -23.73
C LEU A 200 -3.85 -33.71 -23.95
N LYS A 201 -2.74 -33.33 -23.28
CA LYS A 201 -1.49 -34.10 -23.33
C LYS A 201 -1.69 -35.53 -22.80
N GLU A 202 -2.36 -35.70 -21.66
CA GLU A 202 -2.68 -37.01 -21.11
C GLU A 202 -3.48 -37.87 -22.10
N ARG A 203 -4.56 -37.31 -22.69
CA ARG A 203 -5.36 -38.01 -23.71
C ARG A 203 -4.55 -38.37 -24.96
N HIS A 204 -3.66 -37.48 -25.41
CA HIS A 204 -2.77 -37.76 -26.55
C HIS A 204 -1.76 -38.87 -26.23
N LEU A 205 -1.18 -38.89 -25.03
CA LEU A 205 -0.29 -39.97 -24.59
C LEU A 205 -1.04 -41.30 -24.51
N GLU A 206 -2.26 -41.32 -23.97
CA GLU A 206 -3.11 -42.51 -23.96
C GLU A 206 -3.39 -43.04 -25.37
N GLN A 207 -3.68 -42.15 -26.33
CA GLN A 207 -3.88 -42.50 -27.73
C GLN A 207 -2.60 -43.04 -28.36
N ALA A 208 -1.44 -42.42 -28.10
CA ALA A 208 -0.15 -42.88 -28.58
C ALA A 208 0.19 -44.29 -28.05
N VAL A 209 -0.07 -44.56 -26.77
CA VAL A 209 0.09 -45.89 -26.17
C VAL A 209 -0.83 -46.91 -26.82
N LYS A 210 -2.11 -46.56 -27.07
CA LYS A 210 -3.05 -47.45 -27.80
C LYS A 210 -2.55 -47.75 -29.21
N TYR A 211 -2.06 -46.74 -29.93
CA TYR A 211 -1.48 -46.91 -31.27
C TYR A 211 -0.23 -47.80 -31.25
N SER A 212 0.69 -47.60 -30.30
CA SER A 212 1.88 -48.45 -30.14
C SER A 212 1.50 -49.90 -29.88
N ARG A 213 0.50 -50.16 -29.02
CA ARG A 213 0.01 -51.52 -28.77
C ARG A 213 -0.60 -52.15 -30.03
N ALA A 214 -1.41 -51.40 -30.78
CA ALA A 214 -1.97 -51.87 -32.04
C ALA A 214 -0.88 -52.21 -33.07
N LEU A 215 0.20 -51.41 -33.13
CA LEU A 215 1.34 -51.66 -34.00
C LEU A 215 2.13 -52.91 -33.59
N GLU A 216 2.32 -53.13 -32.28
CA GLU A 216 2.93 -54.37 -31.76
C GLU A 216 2.08 -55.60 -32.12
N GLU A 217 0.76 -55.52 -31.93
CA GLU A 217 -0.18 -56.59 -32.29
C GLU A 217 -0.17 -56.87 -33.79
N GLN A 218 -0.16 -55.83 -34.63
CA GLN A 218 0.01 -55.95 -36.08
C GLN A 218 1.32 -56.64 -36.43
N SER A 219 2.43 -56.27 -35.78
CA SER A 219 3.74 -56.88 -36.01
C SER A 219 3.78 -58.36 -35.62
N ARG A 220 3.13 -58.74 -34.51
CA ARG A 220 2.94 -60.14 -34.09
C ARG A 220 2.03 -60.92 -35.06
N ALA A 221 0.98 -60.29 -35.59
CA ALA A 221 0.13 -60.91 -36.60
C ALA A 221 0.90 -61.13 -37.92
N ALA A 222 1.69 -60.15 -38.35
CA ALA A 222 2.52 -60.23 -39.54
C ALA A 222 3.66 -61.28 -39.41
N SER A 223 4.24 -61.47 -38.22
CA SER A 223 5.21 -62.55 -38.01
C SER A 223 4.57 -63.93 -38.11
N ARG A 224 3.38 -64.10 -37.52
CA ARG A 224 2.58 -65.34 -37.65
C ARG A 224 2.15 -65.61 -39.09
N GLU A 225 1.75 -64.57 -39.82
CA GLU A 225 1.43 -64.67 -41.25
C GLU A 225 2.63 -65.19 -42.05
N ARG A 226 3.83 -64.66 -41.81
CA ARG A 226 5.07 -65.16 -42.44
C ARG A 226 5.36 -66.61 -42.06
N GLU A 227 5.24 -66.99 -40.79
CA GLU A 227 5.41 -68.38 -40.33
C GLU A 227 4.47 -69.33 -41.06
N LEU A 228 3.17 -69.00 -41.14
CA LEU A 228 2.16 -69.79 -41.85
C LEU A 228 2.46 -69.90 -43.35
N LEU A 229 2.89 -68.82 -44.00
CA LEU A 229 3.30 -68.86 -45.41
C LEU A 229 4.47 -69.84 -45.62
N THR A 230 5.47 -69.83 -44.72
CA THR A 230 6.57 -70.80 -44.81
C THR A 230 6.12 -72.24 -44.58
N GLU A 231 5.16 -72.49 -43.69
CA GLU A 231 4.56 -73.81 -43.49
C GLU A 231 3.80 -74.28 -44.74
N VAL A 232 3.01 -73.40 -45.36
CA VAL A 232 2.28 -73.69 -46.62
C VAL A 232 3.26 -74.04 -47.75
N GLU A 233 4.35 -73.29 -47.91
CA GLU A 233 5.40 -73.61 -48.88
C GLU A 233 6.05 -74.96 -48.61
N GLN A 234 6.32 -75.30 -47.34
CA GLN A 234 6.86 -76.61 -46.96
C GLN A 234 5.88 -77.74 -47.28
N LEU A 235 4.58 -77.56 -46.98
CA LEU A 235 3.53 -78.52 -47.30
C LEU A 235 3.37 -78.69 -48.81
N ARG A 236 3.44 -77.60 -49.59
CA ARG A 236 3.46 -77.63 -51.06
C ARG A 236 4.63 -78.44 -51.60
N LYS A 237 5.86 -78.21 -51.10
CA LYS A 237 7.04 -79.00 -51.50
C LYS A 237 6.82 -80.48 -51.22
N ARG A 238 6.29 -80.83 -50.05
CA ARG A 238 5.94 -82.22 -49.70
C ARG A 238 4.86 -82.80 -50.60
N LEU A 239 3.82 -82.03 -50.95
CA LEU A 239 2.78 -82.47 -51.90
C LEU A 239 3.36 -82.75 -53.28
N VAL A 240 4.18 -81.84 -53.82
CA VAL A 240 4.86 -82.03 -55.11
C VAL A 240 5.79 -83.25 -55.08
N GLU A 241 6.47 -83.50 -53.95
CA GLU A 241 7.29 -84.71 -53.77
C GLU A 241 6.45 -86.00 -53.74
N VAL A 242 5.24 -85.97 -53.15
CA VAL A 242 4.31 -87.11 -53.14
C VAL A 242 3.70 -87.34 -54.52
N GLU A 243 3.28 -86.27 -55.22
CA GLU A 243 2.72 -86.34 -56.57
C GLU A 243 3.74 -86.89 -57.57
N LYS A 244 5.00 -86.46 -57.48
CA LYS A 244 6.12 -87.05 -58.25
C LYS A 244 6.37 -88.53 -57.96
N ARG A 245 6.04 -89.02 -56.75
CA ARG A 245 6.15 -90.45 -56.38
C ARG A 245 4.93 -91.26 -56.84
N SER A 246 3.74 -90.65 -56.94
CA SER A 246 2.54 -91.32 -57.48
C SER A 246 2.57 -91.40 -59.00
N ASP A 247 3.12 -90.39 -59.68
CA ASP A 247 3.25 -90.40 -61.15
C ASP A 247 4.24 -91.45 -61.66
N THR A 248 5.17 -91.91 -60.81
CA THR A 248 6.08 -93.01 -61.16
C THR A 248 5.45 -94.40 -61.09
N ASP A 249 4.24 -94.54 -60.50
CA ASP A 249 3.64 -95.85 -60.22
C ASP A 249 2.21 -96.05 -60.75
N SER A 250 1.58 -95.12 -61.48
CA SER A 250 0.18 -95.33 -61.94
C SER A 250 -0.23 -94.56 -63.20
N ALA A 251 -1.01 -95.24 -64.05
CA ALA A 251 -1.56 -94.81 -65.33
C ALA A 251 -2.42 -93.53 -65.28
N PRO A 252 -2.48 -92.75 -66.37
CA PRO A 252 -3.01 -91.39 -66.35
C PRO A 252 -4.53 -91.40 -66.31
N SER A 253 -5.11 -90.84 -65.24
CA SER A 253 -6.49 -90.38 -65.29
C SER A 253 -6.71 -89.08 -64.50
N LEU A 254 -7.15 -88.07 -65.27
CA LEU A 254 -7.89 -86.85 -64.92
C LEU A 254 -7.19 -85.69 -64.17
N PRO A 255 -7.36 -84.42 -64.64
CA PRO A 255 -6.51 -83.31 -64.24
C PRO A 255 -6.95 -82.69 -62.90
N LEU A 256 -6.12 -82.84 -61.87
CA LEU A 256 -6.16 -82.04 -60.64
C LEU A 256 -5.48 -80.67 -60.85
N HIS A 257 -5.73 -79.98 -61.98
CA HIS A 257 -5.06 -78.70 -62.28
C HIS A 257 -5.68 -77.49 -61.58
N THR A 258 -6.87 -77.61 -60.96
CA THR A 258 -7.53 -76.50 -60.26
C THR A 258 -6.99 -76.24 -58.85
N GLY A 259 -6.27 -77.18 -58.24
CA GLY A 259 -5.77 -77.01 -56.86
C GLY A 259 -4.55 -76.10 -56.78
N ALA A 260 -3.53 -76.35 -57.60
CA ALA A 260 -2.27 -75.63 -57.55
C ALA A 260 -2.41 -74.15 -57.95
N GLU A 261 -3.18 -73.86 -59.01
CA GLU A 261 -3.42 -72.50 -59.50
C GLU A 261 -4.19 -71.64 -58.49
N VAL A 262 -5.16 -72.22 -57.77
CA VAL A 262 -5.92 -71.52 -56.73
C VAL A 262 -5.03 -71.15 -55.55
N ILE A 263 -4.10 -72.04 -55.17
CA ILE A 263 -3.18 -71.75 -54.08
C ILE A 263 -2.15 -70.70 -54.54
N ASP A 264 -1.69 -70.71 -55.80
CA ASP A 264 -0.75 -69.70 -56.32
C ASP A 264 -1.40 -68.32 -56.38
N SER A 265 -2.67 -68.24 -56.81
CA SER A 265 -3.43 -67.00 -56.77
C SER A 265 -3.65 -66.50 -55.33
N ALA A 266 -3.84 -67.40 -54.36
CA ALA A 266 -4.01 -67.02 -52.95
C ALA A 266 -2.71 -66.51 -52.32
N ILE A 267 -1.56 -67.10 -52.66
CA ILE A 267 -0.25 -66.64 -52.20
C ILE A 267 0.11 -65.29 -52.82
N ALA A 268 -0.12 -65.11 -54.12
CA ALA A 268 0.10 -63.82 -54.77
C ALA A 268 -0.76 -62.70 -54.14
N ALA A 269 -2.02 -63.00 -53.80
CA ALA A 269 -2.88 -62.06 -53.09
C ALA A 269 -2.39 -61.76 -51.66
N LEU A 270 -1.86 -62.76 -50.94
CA LEU A 270 -1.26 -62.57 -49.62
C LEU A 270 0.01 -61.71 -49.68
N GLU A 271 0.88 -61.93 -50.67
CA GLU A 271 2.09 -61.13 -50.90
C GLU A 271 1.77 -59.67 -51.23
N ASP A 272 0.76 -59.41 -52.08
CA ASP A 272 0.30 -58.06 -52.39
C ASP A 272 -0.20 -57.34 -51.13
N THR A 273 -1.04 -58.02 -50.32
CA THR A 273 -1.51 -57.43 -49.04
C THR A 273 -0.38 -57.18 -48.02
N HIS A 274 0.69 -57.98 -48.07
CA HIS A 274 1.87 -57.81 -47.21
C HIS A 274 2.68 -56.57 -47.61
N THR A 275 2.87 -56.33 -48.92
CA THR A 275 3.59 -55.15 -49.41
C THR A 275 2.85 -53.85 -49.10
N GLU A 276 1.51 -53.84 -49.21
CA GLU A 276 0.69 -52.68 -48.85
C GLU A 276 0.75 -52.39 -47.34
N ARG A 277 0.69 -53.42 -46.50
CA ARG A 277 0.85 -53.26 -45.04
C ARG A 277 2.21 -52.69 -44.64
N ASN A 278 3.31 -53.14 -45.24
CA ASN A 278 4.65 -52.64 -44.92
C ASN A 278 4.83 -51.16 -45.34
N ARG A 279 4.23 -50.72 -46.45
CA ARG A 279 4.24 -49.29 -46.83
C ARG A 279 3.50 -48.42 -45.81
N ALA A 280 2.34 -48.88 -45.32
CA ALA A 280 1.60 -48.17 -44.28
C ALA A 280 2.36 -48.13 -42.94
N GLN A 281 3.14 -49.17 -42.64
CA GLN A 281 3.94 -49.28 -41.40
C GLN A 281 5.12 -48.30 -41.37
N SER A 282 5.78 -48.08 -42.52
CA SER A 282 6.86 -47.09 -42.64
C SER A 282 6.37 -45.67 -42.36
N SER A 283 5.21 -45.30 -42.90
CA SER A 283 4.62 -43.97 -42.66
C SER A 283 4.15 -43.78 -41.21
N GLY A 284 3.68 -44.84 -40.53
CA GLY A 284 3.19 -44.75 -39.15
C GLY A 284 4.30 -44.52 -38.12
N ASN A 285 5.47 -45.15 -38.32
CA ASN A 285 6.60 -45.04 -37.41
C ASN A 285 7.27 -43.67 -37.46
N GLU A 286 7.41 -43.06 -38.64
CA GLU A 286 8.00 -41.72 -38.77
C GLU A 286 7.15 -40.65 -38.07
N VAL A 287 5.81 -40.75 -38.17
CA VAL A 287 4.89 -39.81 -37.53
C VAL A 287 4.90 -39.99 -36.00
N SER A 288 4.95 -41.23 -35.50
CA SER A 288 4.97 -41.50 -34.05
C SER A 288 6.24 -40.97 -33.37
N VAL A 289 7.41 -41.17 -34.00
CA VAL A 289 8.70 -40.68 -33.48
C VAL A 289 8.74 -39.15 -33.48
N SER A 290 8.22 -38.51 -34.53
CA SER A 290 8.13 -37.04 -34.63
C SER A 290 7.26 -36.42 -33.53
N VAL A 291 6.08 -37.00 -33.27
CA VAL A 291 5.17 -36.52 -32.21
C VAL A 291 5.77 -36.69 -30.82
N CYS A 292 6.47 -37.79 -30.57
CA CYS A 292 7.10 -38.05 -29.27
C CYS A 292 8.25 -37.06 -28.98
N LEU A 293 9.10 -36.78 -29.99
CA LEU A 293 10.16 -35.77 -29.90
C LEU A 293 9.59 -34.36 -29.64
N MET A 294 8.53 -33.97 -30.35
CA MET A 294 7.86 -32.68 -30.16
C MET A 294 7.33 -32.49 -28.74
N LEU A 295 6.70 -33.52 -28.16
CA LEU A 295 6.18 -33.47 -26.79
C LEU A 295 7.30 -33.36 -25.75
N CYS A 296 8.40 -34.13 -25.91
CA CYS A 296 9.55 -34.04 -25.02
C CYS A 296 10.22 -32.65 -25.05
N VAL A 297 10.37 -32.04 -26.23
CA VAL A 297 10.94 -30.69 -26.35
C VAL A 297 10.02 -29.66 -25.68
N TRP A 298 8.71 -29.78 -25.83
CA TRP A 298 7.74 -28.89 -25.18
C TRP A 298 7.82 -28.96 -23.66
N ASP A 299 7.89 -30.16 -23.08
CA ASP A 299 7.94 -30.33 -21.62
C ASP A 299 9.24 -29.79 -21.01
N VAL A 300 10.37 -29.96 -21.71
CA VAL A 300 11.65 -29.35 -21.30
C VAL A 300 11.55 -27.82 -21.34
N VAL A 301 10.99 -27.24 -22.40
CA VAL A 301 10.82 -25.77 -22.51
C VAL A 301 9.88 -25.21 -21.45
N CYS A 302 8.78 -25.93 -21.13
CA CYS A 302 7.87 -25.54 -20.06
C CYS A 302 8.49 -25.66 -18.65
N MET A 303 9.25 -26.72 -18.36
CA MET A 303 9.86 -26.91 -17.04
C MET A 303 10.91 -25.86 -16.70
N PHE A 304 11.66 -25.36 -17.69
CA PHE A 304 12.71 -24.39 -17.43
C PHE A 304 12.21 -22.96 -17.17
N GLY A 305 10.89 -22.70 -17.23
CA GLY A 305 10.28 -21.48 -16.67
C GLY A 305 10.85 -20.13 -17.15
N LEU A 306 11.65 -20.14 -18.22
CA LEU A 306 12.55 -19.04 -18.59
C LEU A 306 12.00 -18.12 -19.69
N MET A 307 10.80 -18.37 -20.21
CA MET A 307 10.31 -17.66 -21.40
C MET A 307 9.25 -16.61 -21.08
N SER A 308 9.67 -15.36 -21.20
CA SER A 308 8.83 -14.17 -21.39
C SER A 308 7.86 -14.40 -22.56
N CYS A 309 6.64 -13.84 -22.51
CA CYS A 309 5.57 -14.02 -23.52
C CYS A 309 6.03 -13.92 -24.99
N VAL A 310 7.05 -13.12 -25.28
CA VAL A 310 7.60 -12.93 -26.63
C VAL A 310 8.14 -14.24 -27.21
N CYS A 311 8.78 -15.09 -26.41
CA CYS A 311 9.41 -16.28 -26.95
C CYS A 311 8.45 -17.45 -27.18
N VAL A 312 7.33 -17.49 -26.44
CA VAL A 312 6.24 -18.46 -26.67
C VAL A 312 5.62 -18.23 -28.06
N CYS A 313 5.38 -16.98 -28.44
CA CYS A 313 4.86 -16.64 -29.77
C CYS A 313 5.82 -17.04 -30.91
N VAL A 314 7.13 -16.82 -30.74
CA VAL A 314 8.13 -17.17 -31.76
C VAL A 314 8.23 -18.69 -31.92
N MET A 315 8.25 -19.45 -30.82
CA MET A 315 8.27 -20.92 -30.87
C MET A 315 7.00 -21.51 -31.48
N LEU A 316 5.81 -20.98 -31.14
CA LEU A 316 4.56 -21.41 -31.78
C LEU A 316 4.55 -21.11 -33.28
N CYS A 317 5.04 -19.94 -33.71
CA CYS A 317 5.19 -19.64 -35.14
C CYS A 317 6.15 -20.61 -35.84
N LEU A 318 7.30 -20.93 -35.23
CA LEU A 318 8.26 -21.88 -35.81
C LEU A 318 7.71 -23.30 -35.87
N CYS A 319 7.00 -23.77 -34.84
CA CYS A 319 6.34 -25.07 -34.86
C CYS A 319 5.23 -25.15 -35.90
N LEU A 320 4.40 -24.11 -36.05
CA LEU A 320 3.39 -24.03 -37.10
C LEU A 320 4.02 -24.04 -38.50
N MET A 321 5.13 -23.31 -38.69
CA MET A 321 5.84 -23.29 -39.96
C MET A 321 6.46 -24.65 -40.30
N LEU A 322 7.01 -25.37 -39.31
CA LEU A 322 7.56 -26.71 -39.51
C LEU A 322 6.46 -27.76 -39.79
N TYR A 323 5.30 -27.66 -39.14
CA TYR A 323 4.18 -28.58 -39.37
C TYR A 323 3.53 -28.40 -40.75
N VAL A 324 3.65 -27.21 -41.35
CA VAL A 324 3.18 -26.95 -42.73
C VAL A 324 4.20 -27.43 -43.77
N PHE A 325 5.46 -27.66 -43.39
CA PHE A 325 6.55 -28.02 -44.30
C PHE A 325 6.87 -29.52 -44.36
N VAL A 326 6.26 -30.34 -43.48
CA VAL A 326 6.38 -31.82 -43.46
C VAL A 326 5.09 -32.43 -43.97
#